data_AF-A0A5E7UWC4-F1
#
_entry.id   AF-A0A5E7UWC4-F1
#
_cell.length_a   1.000
_cell.length_b   1.000
_cell.length_c   1.000
_cell.angle_alpha   90.00
_cell.angle_beta   90.00
_cell.angle_gamma   90.00
#
_symmetry.space_group_name_H-M   'P 1'
#
loop_
_entity.id
_entity.type
_entity.pdbx_description
1 polymer ?
#
loop_
_entity_poly.entity_id
_entity_poly.type
_entity_poly.pdbx_seq_one_letter_code
_entity_poly.pdbx_strand_id
1 'polypeptide(L)'
;MAKSNADIQRNKRAKEKALLDRIGAEKRSLIVSKALADALQVLGERHDFEEWQETVSTFILNLAAAPTEESARFANMSRHEITISENVSRKLERAYRHDELRGCSDDT
;
A
#
# COMPACT_ATOMS: atom_id res chain seq x y z
N MET A 1 35.73 32.94 -2.10
CA MET A 1 35.91 31.56 -1.58
C MET A 1 34.81 30.68 -2.18
N ALA A 2 35.12 29.92 -3.24
CA ALA A 2 34.16 28.99 -3.82
C ALA A 2 33.87 27.87 -2.80
N LYS A 3 32.60 27.63 -2.49
CA LYS A 3 32.21 26.53 -1.59
C LYS A 3 32.63 25.21 -2.23
N SER A 4 33.23 24.31 -1.46
CA SER A 4 33.66 23.00 -1.95
C SER A 4 32.46 22.22 -2.47
N ASN A 5 32.65 21.42 -3.51
CA ASN A 5 31.59 20.58 -4.09
C ASN A 5 30.95 19.66 -3.02
N ALA A 6 31.72 19.30 -1.98
CA ALA A 6 31.23 18.56 -0.81
C ALA A 6 30.21 19.36 0.03
N ASP A 7 30.39 20.67 0.17
CA ASP A 7 29.48 21.55 0.90
C ASP A 7 28.19 21.78 0.13
N ILE A 8 28.27 21.80 -1.21
CA ILE A 8 27.09 21.89 -2.09
C ILE A 8 26.24 20.62 -1.94
N GLN A 9 26.87 19.44 -1.95
CA GLN A 9 26.17 18.16 -1.79
C GLN A 9 25.56 17.99 -0.39
N ARG A 10 26.26 18.41 0.67
CA ARG A 10 25.69 18.44 2.03
C ARG A 10 24.49 19.36 2.13
N ASN A 11 24.58 20.58 1.56
CA ASN A 11 23.46 21.51 1.56
C ASN A 11 22.26 20.99 0.74
N LYS A 12 22.51 20.29 -0.38
CA LYS A 12 21.45 19.64 -1.16
C LYS A 12 20.74 18.56 -0.34
N ARG A 13 21.49 17.67 0.31
CA ARG A 13 20.93 16.60 1.18
C ARG A 13 20.17 17.16 2.39
N ALA A 14 20.67 18.24 3.00
CA ALA A 14 20.02 18.88 4.14
C ALA A 14 18.68 19.53 3.76
N LYS A 15 18.64 20.20 2.60
CA LYS A 15 17.40 20.79 2.06
C LYS A 15 16.39 19.72 1.68
N GLU A 16 16.84 18.63 1.06
CA GLU A 16 15.99 17.50 0.69
C GLU A 16 15.42 16.80 1.94
N LYS A 17 16.24 16.60 2.98
CA LYS A 17 15.78 16.05 4.27
C LYS A 17 14.74 16.95 4.94
N ALA A 18 14.98 18.26 5.00
CA ALA A 18 14.04 19.20 5.60
C ALA A 18 12.72 19.29 4.82
N LEU A 19 12.75 19.11 3.51
CA LEU A 19 11.56 19.04 2.67
C LEU A 19 10.75 17.76 2.96
N LEU A 20 11.43 16.61 3.05
CA LEU A 20 10.82 15.32 3.37
C LEU A 20 10.17 15.33 4.77
N ASP A 21 10.88 15.85 5.77
CA ASP A 21 10.37 15.99 7.15
C ASP A 21 9.13 16.92 7.20
N ARG A 22 9.10 17.98 6.37
CA ARG A 22 7.96 18.92 6.32
C ARG A 22 6.73 18.35 5.62
N ILE A 23 6.92 17.47 4.64
CA ILE A 23 5.83 16.82 3.88
C ILE A 23 5.29 15.58 4.64
N GLY A 24 5.93 15.17 5.75
CA GLY A 24 5.62 13.91 6.43
C GLY A 24 5.96 12.68 5.59
N ALA A 25 6.74 12.89 4.51
CA ALA A 25 7.16 11.86 3.59
C ALA A 25 8.37 11.14 4.19
N GLU A 26 8.10 10.17 5.06
CA GLU A 26 8.99 9.02 5.15
C GLU A 26 9.29 8.59 3.71
N LYS A 27 10.57 8.52 3.33
CA LYS A 27 11.00 8.33 1.93
C LYS A 27 10.62 6.91 1.49
N ARG A 28 9.33 6.69 1.25
CA ARG A 28 8.76 5.48 0.67
C ARG A 28 9.04 5.60 -0.82
N SER A 29 10.29 5.32 -1.21
CA SER A 29 10.57 5.03 -2.60
C SER A 29 9.74 3.80 -2.95
N LEU A 30 8.60 4.01 -3.60
CA LEU A 30 7.82 2.92 -4.14
C LEU A 30 8.75 2.20 -5.13
N ILE A 31 9.07 0.93 -4.89
CA ILE A 31 9.66 0.11 -5.94
C ILE A 31 8.54 -0.06 -6.96
N VAL A 32 8.57 0.78 -7.99
CA VAL A 32 7.60 0.75 -9.08
C VAL A 32 7.88 -0.52 -9.88
N SER A 33 6.99 -1.51 -9.78
CA SER A 33 7.04 -2.67 -10.67
C SER A 33 6.84 -2.21 -12.11
N LYS A 34 7.35 -2.96 -13.10
CA LYS A 34 7.16 -2.63 -14.52
C LYS A 34 5.67 -2.43 -14.86
N ALA A 35 4.80 -3.27 -14.31
CA ALA A 35 3.35 -3.17 -14.48
C ALA A 35 2.79 -1.83 -13.95
N LEU A 36 3.30 -1.32 -12.82
CA LEU A 36 2.88 -0.02 -12.30
C LEU A 36 3.41 1.13 -13.17
N ALA A 37 4.65 1.04 -13.67
CA ALA A 37 5.20 2.05 -14.58
C ALA A 37 4.39 2.15 -15.88
N ASP A 38 4.07 1.02 -16.51
CA ASP A 38 3.27 0.95 -17.73
C ASP A 38 1.85 1.51 -17.49
N ALA A 39 1.24 1.19 -16.34
CA ALA A 39 -0.07 1.72 -15.96
C ALA A 39 -0.05 3.25 -15.74
N LEU A 40 1.00 3.77 -15.09
CA LEU A 40 1.18 5.21 -14.90
C LEU A 40 1.37 5.95 -16.22
N GLN A 41 2.09 5.37 -17.18
CA GLN A 41 2.23 5.95 -18.51
C GLN A 41 0.88 6.05 -19.22
N VAL A 42 0.09 4.97 -19.25
CA VAL A 42 -1.25 4.97 -19.87
C VAL A 42 -2.17 6.01 -19.24
N LEU A 43 -2.12 6.16 -17.91
CA LEU A 43 -2.93 7.14 -17.20
C LEU A 43 -2.44 8.58 -17.44
N GLY A 44 -1.13 8.80 -17.49
CA GLY A 44 -0.53 10.09 -17.81
C GLY A 44 -0.92 10.56 -19.22
N GLU A 45 -0.82 9.69 -20.22
CA GLU A 45 -1.23 9.99 -21.60
C GLU A 45 -2.73 10.30 -21.73
N ARG A 46 -3.58 9.66 -20.91
CA ARG A 46 -5.04 9.86 -20.96
C ARG A 46 -5.48 11.18 -20.34
N HIS A 47 -4.78 11.63 -19.30
CA HIS A 47 -5.20 12.75 -18.45
C HIS A 47 -4.23 13.94 -18.48
N ASP A 48 -3.25 13.91 -19.39
CA ASP A 48 -2.29 14.98 -19.67
C ASP A 48 -1.47 15.41 -18.44
N PHE A 49 -0.99 14.43 -17.66
CA PHE A 49 -0.18 14.71 -16.48
C PHE A 49 1.32 14.66 -16.79
N GLU A 50 2.04 15.72 -16.41
CA GLU A 50 3.49 15.83 -16.60
C GLU A 50 4.30 15.11 -15.50
N GLU A 51 3.79 15.04 -14.26
CA GLU A 51 4.46 14.40 -13.13
C GLU A 51 3.64 13.26 -12.50
N TRP A 52 4.25 12.08 -12.38
CA TRP A 52 3.59 10.88 -11.87
C TRP A 52 3.23 10.98 -10.37
N GLN A 53 3.99 11.72 -9.57
CA GLN A 53 3.68 11.92 -8.14
C GLN A 53 2.41 12.76 -7.95
N GLU A 54 2.27 13.83 -8.74
CA GLU A 54 1.07 14.66 -8.75
C GLU A 54 -0.15 13.87 -9.26
N THR A 55 0.05 13.09 -10.32
CA THR A 55 -0.96 12.19 -10.91
C THR A 55 -1.55 11.24 -9.87
N VAL A 56 -0.69 10.48 -9.18
CA VAL A 56 -1.10 9.47 -8.21
C VAL A 56 -1.77 10.12 -7.00
N SER A 57 -1.24 11.24 -6.52
CA SER A 57 -1.80 11.98 -5.38
C SER A 57 -3.21 12.48 -5.70
N THR A 58 -3.39 13.08 -6.88
CA THR A 58 -4.70 13.57 -7.35
C THR A 58 -5.69 12.42 -7.53
N PHE A 59 -5.26 11.27 -8.08
CA PHE A 59 -6.14 10.10 -8.19
C PHE A 59 -6.61 9.56 -6.84
N ILE A 60 -5.72 9.46 -5.85
CA ILE A 60 -6.09 8.98 -4.51
C ILE A 60 -7.06 9.95 -3.84
N LEU A 61 -6.83 11.27 -3.98
CA LEU A 61 -7.73 12.30 -3.44
C LEU A 61 -9.11 12.26 -4.10
N ASN A 62 -9.16 12.15 -5.42
CA ASN A 62 -10.42 12.05 -6.16
C ASN A 62 -11.17 10.75 -5.81
N LEU A 63 -10.46 9.64 -5.67
CA LEU A 63 -11.04 8.36 -5.27
C LEU A 63 -11.65 8.43 -3.86
N ALA A 64 -10.99 9.14 -2.93
CA ALA A 64 -11.50 9.34 -1.58
C ALA A 64 -12.70 10.30 -1.51
N ALA A 65 -12.80 11.25 -2.46
CA ALA A 65 -13.92 12.17 -2.57
C ALA A 65 -15.15 11.56 -3.28
N ALA A 66 -14.95 10.50 -4.07
CA ALA A 66 -16.03 9.84 -4.79
C ALA A 66 -16.97 9.05 -3.86
N PRO A 67 -18.26 8.87 -4.24
CA PRO A 67 -19.17 7.98 -3.53
C PRO A 67 -18.60 6.57 -3.36
N THR A 68 -19.03 5.87 -2.30
CA THR A 68 -18.51 4.53 -1.97
C THR A 68 -18.74 3.54 -3.11
N GLU A 69 -19.87 3.61 -3.80
CA GLU A 69 -20.21 2.74 -4.92
C GLU A 69 -19.26 2.95 -6.12
N GLU A 70 -18.81 4.18 -6.34
CA GLU A 70 -17.92 4.52 -7.44
C GLU A 70 -16.47 4.15 -7.14
N SER A 71 -16.02 4.41 -5.91
CA SER A 71 -14.67 4.11 -5.46
C SER A 71 -14.43 2.62 -5.19
N ALA A 72 -15.47 1.86 -4.82
CA ALA A 72 -15.38 0.43 -4.51
C ALA A 72 -14.75 -0.41 -5.63
N ARG A 73 -14.99 -0.07 -6.90
CA ARG A 73 -14.45 -0.83 -8.04
C ARG A 73 -12.92 -0.78 -8.11
N PHE A 74 -12.32 0.30 -7.64
CA PHE A 74 -10.86 0.50 -7.62
C PHE A 74 -10.22 0.06 -6.30
N ALA A 75 -11.04 -0.12 -5.26
CA ALA A 75 -10.63 -0.65 -3.96
C ALA A 75 -10.71 -2.19 -3.87
N ASN A 76 -10.98 -2.89 -4.98
CA ASN A 76 -10.97 -4.35 -5.02
C ASN A 76 -9.54 -4.88 -4.92
N MET A 77 -9.04 -4.98 -3.69
CA MET A 77 -7.76 -5.64 -3.43
C MET A 77 -7.93 -7.12 -3.73
N SER A 78 -6.98 -7.69 -4.47
CA SER A 78 -6.81 -9.14 -4.60
C SER A 78 -6.67 -9.73 -3.20
N ARG A 79 -7.77 -10.14 -2.58
CA ARG A 79 -7.71 -11.01 -1.41
C ARG A 79 -7.13 -12.32 -1.92
N HIS A 80 -6.05 -12.77 -1.30
CA HIS A 80 -5.56 -14.11 -1.58
C HIS A 80 -6.71 -15.06 -1.24
N GLU A 81 -7.15 -15.84 -2.23
CA GLU A 81 -8.10 -16.90 -1.98
C GLU A 81 -7.39 -17.95 -1.13
N ILE A 82 -7.66 -17.95 0.18
CA ILE A 82 -7.10 -18.94 1.10
C ILE A 82 -7.89 -20.23 0.88
N THR A 83 -7.40 -21.08 -0.03
CA THR A 83 -7.90 -22.44 -0.16
C THR A 83 -7.35 -23.28 0.99
N ILE A 84 -8.19 -23.60 1.98
CA ILE A 84 -7.80 -24.49 3.08
C ILE A 84 -7.68 -25.91 2.52
N SER A 85 -6.52 -26.54 2.68
CA SER A 85 -6.36 -27.95 2.27
C SER A 85 -7.25 -28.86 3.11
N GLU A 86 -7.77 -29.93 2.50
CA GLU A 86 -8.64 -30.93 3.15
C GLU A 86 -8.04 -31.50 4.46
N ASN A 87 -6.72 -31.63 4.53
CA ASN A 87 -6.04 -32.09 5.75
C ASN A 87 -6.15 -31.06 6.89
N VAL A 88 -5.97 -29.77 6.57
CA VAL A 88 -6.12 -28.69 7.55
C VAL A 88 -7.59 -28.54 7.97
N SER A 89 -8.54 -28.66 7.04
CA SER A 89 -9.98 -28.64 7.36
C SER A 89 -10.34 -29.71 8.38
N ARG A 90 -9.95 -30.98 8.12
CA ARG A 90 -10.22 -32.09 9.05
C ARG A 90 -9.55 -31.93 10.41
N LYS A 91 -8.37 -31.28 10.48
CA LYS A 91 -7.71 -30.99 11.76
C LYS A 91 -8.44 -29.91 12.54
N LEU A 92 -8.92 -28.85 11.86
CA LEU A 92 -9.71 -27.79 12.47
C LEU A 92 -11.04 -28.32 13.00
N GLU A 93 -11.74 -29.17 12.24
CA GLU A 93 -12.97 -29.83 12.70
C GLU A 93 -12.75 -30.71 13.93
N ARG A 94 -11.66 -31.47 13.97
CA ARG A 94 -11.31 -32.31 15.12
C ARG A 94 -10.97 -31.47 16.35
N ALA A 95 -10.24 -30.38 16.17
CA ALA A 95 -9.91 -29.44 17.24
C ALA A 95 -11.18 -28.78 17.80
N TYR A 96 -12.07 -28.30 16.91
CA TYR A 96 -13.36 -27.74 17.30
C TYR A 96 -14.20 -28.73 18.12
N ARG A 97 -14.34 -29.97 17.64
CA ARG A 97 -15.07 -31.03 18.35
C ARG A 97 -14.43 -31.39 19.70
N HIS A 98 -13.10 -31.37 19.78
CA HIS A 98 -12.38 -31.62 21.03
C HIS A 98 -12.63 -30.49 22.04
N ASP A 99 -12.63 -29.23 21.60
CA ASP A 99 -12.90 -28.08 22.46
C ASP A 99 -14.37 -28.01 22.89
N GLU A 100 -15.34 -28.40 22.04
CA GLU A 100 -16.74 -28.60 22.45
C GLU A 100 -16.87 -29.63 23.59
N LEU A 101 -16.18 -30.77 23.47
CA LEU A 101 -16.20 -31.81 24.49
C LEU A 101 -15.55 -31.37 25.81
N ARG A 102 -14.53 -30.51 25.72
CA ARG A 102 -13.87 -29.94 26.90
C ARG A 102 -14.72 -28.84 27.56
N GLY A 103 -15.47 -28.06 26.77
CA GLY A 103 -16.41 -27.05 27.27
C GLY A 103 -17.58 -27.62 28.07
N CYS A 104 -17.96 -28.89 27.88
CA CYS A 104 -18.94 -29.59 28.72
C CYS A 104 -18.39 -30.09 30.07
N SER A 105 -17.09 -29.93 30.35
CA SER A 105 -16.45 -30.46 31.56
C SER A 105 -16.20 -29.44 32.66
N ASP A 106 -16.42 -28.14 32.41
CA ASP A 106 -16.11 -27.04 33.33
C ASP A 106 -17.38 -26.43 34.00
N ASP A 107 -18.53 -27.10 33.94
CA ASP A 107 -19.76 -26.75 34.68
C ASP A 107 -20.11 -27.86 35.70
N THR A 108 -19.32 -28.01 36.77
CA THR A 108 -19.73 -28.65 38.05
C THR A 108 -18.82 -28.14 39.18
#